data_AF-A0A4E0RX89-F1
#
_entry.id   AF-A0A4E0RX89-F1
#
_cell.length_a   1.000
_cell.length_b   1.000
_cell.length_c   1.000
_cell.angle_alpha   90.00
_cell.angle_beta   90.00
_cell.angle_gamma   90.00
#
_symmetry.space_group_name_H-M   'P 1'
#
loop_
_entity.id
_entity.type
_entity.pdbx_description
1 polymer ?
#
loop_
_entity_poly.entity_id
_entity_poly.type
_entity_poly.pdbx_seq_one_letter_code
_entity_poly.pdbx_strand_id
1 'polypeptide(L)'
;MLAVCFMFHSIISAVNHEVVLPTKCEACRVLVHELLLRLNETHSSDTIKLGSQGNSFRKIKYDRSELRFIEVFSEPPLCNRMLNYKLHKERKGCSRFDKTVPETQKSLSSLAEKGVKVILDFPLEMWDKPAVEVVSLVKQVSHNLVSGFMRDSAILFYRHLRRI
;
A
#
# COMPACT_ATOMS: atom_id res chain seq x y z
N MET A 1 44.90 -36.14 7.10
CA MET A 1 43.53 -36.03 6.52
C MET A 1 42.48 -35.43 7.48
N LEU A 2 42.84 -34.85 8.63
CA LEU A 2 41.87 -34.23 9.56
C LEU A 2 41.91 -32.69 9.62
N ALA A 3 42.93 -32.04 9.05
CA ALA A 3 43.07 -30.58 9.08
C ALA A 3 42.31 -29.84 7.96
N VAL A 4 41.87 -30.54 6.91
CA VAL A 4 41.17 -29.93 5.76
C VAL A 4 39.68 -29.71 6.05
N CYS A 5 39.10 -30.43 7.02
CA CYS A 5 37.69 -30.27 7.40
C CYS A 5 37.42 -29.01 8.25
N PHE A 6 38.41 -28.52 9.01
CA PHE A 6 38.22 -27.34 9.87
C PHE A 6 38.30 -26.01 9.13
N MET A 7 38.92 -25.97 7.95
CA MET A 7 39.02 -24.72 7.17
C MET A 7 37.76 -24.43 6.33
N PHE A 8 36.83 -25.38 6.22
CA PHE A 8 35.53 -25.16 5.53
C PHE A 8 34.42 -24.63 6.45
N HIS A 9 34.66 -24.46 7.76
CA HIS A 9 33.70 -23.81 8.66
C HIS A 9 33.83 -22.28 8.71
N SER A 10 34.77 -21.71 7.95
CA SER A 10 34.81 -20.26 7.71
C SER A 10 34.15 -19.98 6.36
N ILE A 11 33.25 -18.98 6.35
CA ILE A 11 32.46 -18.47 5.21
C ILE A 11 31.06 -19.10 5.08
N ILE A 12 30.20 -18.84 6.07
CA ILE A 12 28.85 -18.34 5.77
C ILE A 12 28.62 -17.13 6.69
N SER A 13 29.13 -15.97 6.28
CA SER A 13 28.53 -14.72 6.73
C SER A 13 27.16 -14.64 6.06
N ALA A 14 26.15 -15.26 6.68
CA ALA A 14 24.78 -15.03 6.30
C ALA A 14 24.51 -13.54 6.55
N VAL A 15 24.48 -12.75 5.48
CA VAL A 15 23.83 -11.44 5.52
C VAL A 15 22.39 -11.73 5.86
N ASN A 16 22.05 -11.64 7.15
CA ASN A 16 20.67 -11.66 7.60
C ASN A 16 20.02 -10.41 7.01
N HIS A 17 19.41 -10.53 5.83
CA HIS A 17 18.43 -9.57 5.37
C HIS A 17 17.20 -9.71 6.28
N GLU A 18 17.27 -9.05 7.43
CA GLU A 18 16.17 -9.02 8.38
C GLU A 18 14.96 -8.32 7.72
N VAL A 19 13.90 -9.09 7.50
CA VAL A 19 12.64 -8.59 6.94
C VAL A 19 11.90 -7.84 8.04
N VAL A 20 11.85 -6.51 7.95
CA VAL A 20 11.16 -5.66 8.93
C VAL A 20 9.74 -5.38 8.46
N LEU A 21 8.80 -6.17 8.98
CA LEU A 21 7.38 -6.07 8.62
C LEU A 21 6.79 -4.68 8.94
N PRO A 22 5.80 -4.21 8.16
CA PRO A 22 5.13 -2.95 8.42
C PRO A 22 4.35 -2.97 9.72
N THR A 23 4.42 -1.86 10.43
CA THR A 23 3.55 -1.61 11.59
C THR A 23 2.13 -1.26 11.14
N LYS A 24 1.16 -1.38 12.05
CA LYS A 24 -0.23 -0.94 11.79
C LYS A 24 -0.29 0.54 11.40
N CYS A 25 0.54 1.40 12.02
CA CYS A 25 0.59 2.83 11.73
C CYS A 25 1.05 3.11 10.30
N GLU A 26 2.11 2.41 9.85
CA GLU A 26 2.59 2.52 8.46
C GLU A 26 1.52 2.07 7.46
N ALA A 27 0.86 0.93 7.73
CA ALA A 27 -0.22 0.42 6.90
C ALA A 27 -1.42 1.39 6.82
N CYS A 28 -1.86 1.93 7.97
CA CYS A 28 -2.91 2.95 8.04
C CYS A 28 -2.56 4.20 7.24
N ARG A 29 -1.32 4.68 7.36
CA ARG A 29 -0.90 5.91 6.66
C ARG A 29 -0.91 5.74 5.16
N VAL A 30 -0.40 4.62 4.65
CA VAL A 30 -0.44 4.33 3.20
C VAL A 30 -1.89 4.21 2.71
N LEU A 31 -2.76 3.54 3.46
CA LEU A 31 -4.19 3.43 3.12
C LEU A 31 -4.86 4.80 3.04
N VAL A 32 -4.72 5.63 4.08
CA VAL A 32 -5.34 6.96 4.13
C VAL A 32 -4.80 7.84 3.01
N HIS A 33 -3.50 7.77 2.73
CA HIS A 33 -2.89 8.52 1.64
C HIS A 33 -3.50 8.14 0.27
N GLU A 34 -3.58 6.84 -0.05
CA GLU A 34 -4.20 6.40 -1.31
C GLU A 34 -5.68 6.74 -1.40
N LEU A 35 -6.41 6.64 -0.28
CA LEU A 35 -7.82 7.01 -0.22
C LEU A 35 -8.01 8.50 -0.53
N LEU A 36 -7.22 9.37 0.09
CA LEU A 36 -7.29 10.83 -0.12
C LEU A 36 -6.94 11.21 -1.55
N LEU A 37 -5.88 10.62 -2.12
CA LEU A 37 -5.51 10.85 -3.52
C LEU A 37 -6.66 10.49 -4.45
N ARG A 38 -7.28 9.33 -4.23
CA ARG A 38 -8.35 8.87 -5.10
C ARG A 38 -9.65 9.65 -4.93
N LEU A 39 -9.99 10.05 -3.71
CA LEU A 39 -11.08 11.00 -3.50
C LEU A 39 -10.79 12.30 -4.28
N ASN A 40 -9.54 12.77 -4.30
CA ASN A 40 -9.22 13.98 -5.04
C ASN A 40 -9.33 13.82 -6.58
N GLU A 41 -9.16 12.61 -7.10
CA GLU A 41 -9.34 12.29 -8.53
C GLU A 41 -10.83 12.19 -8.94
N THR A 42 -11.73 11.85 -8.01
CA THR A 42 -13.14 11.50 -8.30
C THR A 42 -14.16 12.51 -7.78
N HIS A 43 -13.83 13.80 -7.77
CA HIS A 43 -14.80 14.84 -7.41
C HIS A 43 -15.89 14.99 -8.49
N SER A 44 -17.15 15.14 -8.07
CA SER A 44 -18.27 15.44 -8.96
C SER A 44 -19.32 16.33 -8.29
N SER A 45 -19.83 17.31 -9.06
CA SER A 45 -20.93 18.18 -8.66
C SER A 45 -22.31 17.51 -8.67
N ASP A 46 -22.39 16.23 -9.07
CA ASP A 46 -23.64 15.52 -9.24
C ASP A 46 -24.43 15.35 -7.94
N THR A 47 -25.74 15.14 -8.10
CA THR A 47 -26.62 14.85 -6.97
C THR A 47 -27.31 13.51 -7.15
N ILE A 48 -27.28 12.70 -6.08
CA ILE A 48 -27.95 11.41 -6.00
C ILE A 48 -29.31 11.62 -5.33
N LYS A 49 -30.34 10.99 -5.88
CA LYS A 49 -31.67 10.94 -5.27
C LYS A 49 -31.76 9.69 -4.39
N LEU A 50 -32.01 9.88 -3.10
CA LEU A 50 -32.17 8.81 -2.14
C LEU A 50 -33.63 8.76 -1.67
N GLY A 51 -34.30 7.62 -1.85
CA GLY A 51 -35.69 7.41 -1.45
C GLY A 51 -36.22 6.06 -1.91
N SER A 52 -37.28 5.59 -1.26
CA SER A 52 -38.04 4.39 -1.62
C SER A 52 -39.36 4.79 -2.28
N GLN A 53 -39.92 3.93 -3.13
CA GLN A 53 -41.24 4.17 -3.72
C GLN A 53 -42.27 4.44 -2.60
N GLY A 54 -42.95 5.60 -2.68
CA GLY A 54 -43.96 6.04 -1.72
C GLY A 54 -43.49 7.07 -0.69
N ASN A 55 -42.20 7.40 -0.59
CA ASN A 55 -41.67 8.46 0.28
C ASN A 55 -41.01 9.60 -0.53
N SER A 56 -40.85 10.78 0.08
CA SER A 56 -40.20 11.92 -0.59
C SER A 56 -38.72 11.63 -0.87
N PHE A 57 -38.27 11.82 -2.11
CA PHE A 57 -36.86 11.69 -2.48
C PHE A 57 -36.03 12.86 -1.94
N ARG A 58 -34.95 12.56 -1.21
CA ARG A 58 -33.94 13.54 -0.77
C ARG A 58 -32.79 13.59 -1.77
N LYS A 59 -32.27 14.78 -2.06
CA LYS A 59 -31.10 14.97 -2.92
C LYS A 59 -29.84 15.15 -2.07
N ILE A 60 -28.80 14.35 -2.33
CA ILE A 60 -27.50 14.43 -1.65
C ILE A 60 -26.42 14.65 -2.70
N LYS A 61 -25.38 15.44 -2.40
CA LYS A 61 -24.24 15.60 -3.30
C LYS A 61 -23.41 14.32 -3.37
N TYR A 62 -23.01 13.92 -4.58
CA TYR A 62 -22.20 12.74 -4.84
C TYR A 62 -20.93 12.71 -3.98
N ASP A 63 -20.22 13.85 -3.86
CA ASP A 63 -18.99 13.97 -3.07
C ASP A 63 -19.14 13.54 -1.60
N ARG A 64 -20.34 13.67 -1.03
CA ARG A 64 -20.65 13.34 0.36
C ARG A 64 -21.43 12.04 0.50
N SER A 65 -21.62 11.32 -0.59
CA SER A 65 -22.41 10.09 -0.62
C SER A 65 -21.60 8.88 -0.16
N GLU A 66 -22.26 7.95 0.51
CA GLU A 66 -21.71 6.62 0.80
C GLU A 66 -21.39 5.85 -0.49
N LEU A 67 -22.19 6.04 -1.54
CA LEU A 67 -21.95 5.44 -2.84
C LEU A 67 -20.55 5.77 -3.37
N ARG A 68 -20.18 7.06 -3.37
CA ARG A 68 -18.83 7.49 -3.79
C ARG A 68 -17.74 6.83 -2.96
N PHE A 69 -17.95 6.74 -1.65
CA PHE A 69 -16.98 6.10 -0.78
C PHE A 69 -16.78 4.62 -1.14
N ILE A 70 -17.87 3.88 -1.40
CA ILE A 70 -17.83 2.48 -1.83
C ILE A 70 -17.11 2.36 -3.18
N GLU A 71 -17.44 3.22 -4.16
CA GLU A 71 -16.82 3.20 -5.50
C GLU A 71 -15.32 3.47 -5.42
N VAL A 72 -14.92 4.51 -4.69
CA VAL A 72 -13.51 4.87 -4.49
C VAL A 72 -12.73 3.75 -3.79
N PHE A 73 -13.38 3.08 -2.84
CA PHE A 73 -12.74 2.04 -2.06
C PHE A 73 -12.63 0.71 -2.81
N SER A 74 -13.68 0.33 -3.53
CA SER A 74 -13.85 -1.03 -4.06
C SER A 74 -13.62 -1.16 -5.56
N GLU A 75 -13.77 -0.10 -6.36
CA GLU A 75 -13.88 -0.24 -7.83
C GLU A 75 -12.92 0.66 -8.64
N PRO A 76 -11.76 0.15 -9.09
CA PRO A 76 -11.11 -1.10 -8.64
C PRO A 76 -10.66 -1.04 -7.17
N PRO A 77 -10.35 -2.17 -6.51
CA PRO A 77 -9.99 -2.19 -5.09
C PRO A 77 -8.81 -1.27 -4.78
N LEU A 78 -8.94 -0.42 -3.76
CA LEU A 78 -7.90 0.53 -3.37
C LEU A 78 -6.58 -0.15 -3.03
N CYS A 79 -6.64 -1.35 -2.44
CA CYS A 79 -5.48 -2.20 -2.14
C CYS A 79 -4.62 -2.52 -3.37
N ASN A 80 -5.18 -2.58 -4.58
CA ASN A 80 -4.40 -2.84 -5.79
C ASN A 80 -3.44 -1.69 -6.08
N ARG A 81 -3.85 -0.44 -5.83
CA ARG A 81 -2.97 0.73 -6.00
C ARG A 81 -1.80 0.73 -5.01
N MET A 82 -2.01 0.14 -3.83
CA MET A 82 -1.00 0.04 -2.78
C MET A 82 0.13 -0.93 -3.14
N LEU A 83 -0.08 -1.87 -4.07
CA LEU A 83 0.98 -2.78 -4.56
C LEU A 83 2.07 -2.07 -5.37
N ASN A 84 1.79 -0.85 -5.85
CA ASN A 84 2.77 -0.03 -6.58
C ASN A 84 3.78 0.66 -5.66
N TYR A 85 3.63 0.52 -4.34
CA TYR A 85 4.61 1.03 -3.40
C TYR A 85 5.88 0.18 -3.43
N LYS A 86 7.03 0.85 -3.26
CA LYS A 86 8.35 0.26 -3.13
C LYS A 86 8.88 0.49 -1.73
N LEU A 87 9.73 -0.44 -1.30
CA LEU A 87 10.43 -0.35 -0.02
C LEU A 87 11.76 0.38 -0.21
N HIS A 88 11.90 1.51 0.46
CA HIS A 88 13.14 2.28 0.56
C HIS A 88 13.88 1.86 1.82
N LYS A 89 14.82 0.92 1.70
CA LYS A 89 15.62 0.40 2.83
C LYS A 89 16.50 1.47 3.47
N GLU A 90 16.81 2.52 2.72
CA GLU A 90 17.56 3.71 3.16
C GLU A 90 16.75 4.65 4.07
N ARG A 91 15.42 4.49 4.12
CA ARG A 91 14.51 5.35 4.91
C ARG A 91 13.95 4.60 6.13
N LYS A 92 13.36 5.35 7.06
CA LYS A 92 12.79 4.80 8.31
C LYS A 92 11.34 5.22 8.50
N GLY A 93 10.59 4.38 9.21
CA GLY A 93 9.17 4.59 9.49
C GLY A 93 8.38 4.73 8.19
N CYS A 94 7.31 5.52 8.21
CA CYS A 94 6.36 5.58 7.10
C CYS A 94 6.95 6.06 5.76
N SER A 95 8.04 6.83 5.74
CA SER A 95 8.66 7.30 4.49
C SER A 95 9.37 6.20 3.73
N ARG A 96 9.56 5.02 4.34
CA ARG A 96 10.13 3.84 3.70
C ARG A 96 9.19 3.18 2.69
N PHE A 97 7.92 3.57 2.65
CA PHE A 97 6.97 3.14 1.64
C PHE A 97 6.66 4.31 0.73
N ASP A 98 7.11 4.23 -0.52
CA ASP A 98 6.93 5.29 -1.51
C ASP A 98 6.82 4.66 -2.91
N LYS A 99 6.09 5.29 -3.84
CA LYS A 99 5.92 4.79 -5.22
C LYS A 99 7.15 5.04 -6.10
N THR A 100 8.06 5.91 -5.65
CA THR A 100 9.29 6.22 -6.36
C THR A 100 10.29 5.06 -6.31
N VAL A 101 11.27 5.10 -7.21
CA VAL A 101 12.33 4.09 -7.26
C VAL A 101 13.32 4.33 -6.10
N PRO A 102 13.66 3.30 -5.30
CA PRO A 102 14.66 3.39 -4.24
C PRO A 102 16.02 3.86 -4.72
N GLU A 103 16.76 4.58 -3.87
CA GLU A 103 18.07 5.13 -4.22
C GLU A 103 19.07 4.03 -4.57
N THR A 104 19.07 2.93 -3.80
CA THR A 104 19.90 1.77 -4.07
C THR A 104 19.61 1.16 -5.44
N GLN A 105 18.32 1.05 -5.82
CA GLN A 105 17.94 0.54 -7.14
C GLN A 105 18.46 1.46 -8.25
N LYS A 106 18.30 2.78 -8.11
CA LYS A 106 18.81 3.76 -9.09
C LYS A 106 20.33 3.64 -9.27
N SER A 107 21.07 3.55 -8.16
CA SER A 107 22.54 3.41 -8.21
C SER A 107 22.97 2.12 -8.89
N LEU A 108 22.32 0.99 -8.58
CA LEU A 108 22.64 -0.30 -9.20
C LEU A 108 22.31 -0.31 -10.70
N SER A 109 21.16 0.24 -11.10
CA SER A 109 20.81 0.38 -12.52
C SER A 109 21.81 1.25 -13.28
N SER A 110 22.25 2.37 -12.70
CA SER A 110 23.26 3.24 -13.33
C SER A 110 24.63 2.57 -13.50
N LEU A 111 25.02 1.70 -12.57
CA LEU A 111 26.26 0.92 -12.69
C LEU A 111 26.16 -0.14 -13.79
N ALA A 112 25.03 -0.85 -13.86
CA ALA A 112 24.77 -1.83 -14.90
C ALA A 112 24.77 -1.20 -16.29
N GLU A 113 24.13 -0.03 -16.46
CA GLU A 113 24.11 0.74 -17.72
C GLU A 113 25.52 1.17 -18.18
N LYS A 114 26.43 1.44 -17.24
CA LYS A 114 27.82 1.79 -17.53
C LYS A 114 28.69 0.57 -17.91
N GLY A 115 28.10 -0.60 -18.05
CA GLY A 115 28.81 -1.84 -18.40
C GLY A 115 29.60 -2.44 -17.24
N VAL A 116 29.39 -1.95 -16.01
CA VAL A 116 29.98 -2.58 -14.82
C VAL A 116 29.22 -3.88 -14.55
N LYS A 117 29.95 -4.99 -14.44
CA LYS A 117 29.35 -6.28 -14.06
C LYS A 117 28.89 -6.22 -12.61
N VAL A 118 27.63 -5.87 -12.40
CA VAL A 118 26.99 -5.92 -11.07
C VAL A 118 26.56 -7.37 -10.83
N ILE A 119 27.19 -8.04 -9.87
CA ILE A 119 26.73 -9.35 -9.40
C ILE A 119 25.56 -9.05 -8.45
N LEU A 120 24.34 -9.24 -8.95
CA LEU A 120 23.14 -9.20 -8.13
C LEU A 120 22.77 -10.63 -7.76
N ASP A 121 22.42 -10.85 -6.50
CA ASP A 121 21.88 -12.13 -6.04
C ASP A 121 20.50 -12.45 -6.66
N PHE A 122 19.88 -11.47 -7.32
CA PHE A 122 18.57 -11.58 -7.96
C PHE A 122 18.51 -10.84 -9.31
N PRO A 123 17.85 -11.40 -10.34
CA PRO A 123 17.69 -10.74 -11.64
C PRO A 123 16.95 -9.39 -11.54
N LEU A 124 17.28 -8.44 -12.42
CA LEU A 124 16.67 -7.11 -12.44
C LEU A 124 15.17 -7.15 -12.68
N GLU A 125 14.66 -8.14 -13.42
CA GLU A 125 13.22 -8.30 -13.68
C GLU A 125 12.41 -8.56 -12.39
N MET A 126 13.06 -9.00 -11.32
CA MET A 126 12.42 -9.23 -10.02
C MET A 126 12.25 -7.96 -9.18
N TRP A 127 12.90 -6.85 -9.55
CA TRP A 127 12.79 -5.57 -8.84
C TRP A 127 11.48 -4.84 -9.12
N ASP A 128 10.75 -5.26 -10.14
CA ASP A 128 9.40 -4.75 -10.44
C ASP A 128 8.32 -5.44 -9.61
N LYS A 129 8.67 -6.52 -8.90
CA LYS A 129 7.74 -7.21 -7.99
C LYS A 129 7.70 -6.51 -6.63
N PRO A 130 6.52 -6.44 -5.99
CA PRO A 130 6.39 -5.83 -4.67
C PRO A 130 7.20 -6.62 -3.63
N ALA A 131 7.91 -5.90 -2.77
CA ALA A 131 8.65 -6.49 -1.66
C ALA A 131 7.70 -7.19 -0.66
N VAL A 132 8.21 -8.16 0.10
CA VAL A 132 7.43 -8.92 1.10
C VAL A 132 6.77 -7.97 2.12
N GLU A 133 7.46 -6.90 2.49
CA GLU A 133 6.96 -5.84 3.37
C GLU A 133 5.75 -5.11 2.77
N VAL A 134 5.76 -4.85 1.46
CA VAL A 134 4.64 -4.22 0.74
C VAL A 134 3.45 -5.18 0.66
N VAL A 135 3.70 -6.45 0.33
CA VAL A 135 2.66 -7.49 0.31
C VAL A 135 2.05 -7.67 1.70
N SER A 136 2.87 -7.69 2.74
CA SER A 136 2.42 -7.75 4.15
C SER A 136 1.61 -6.52 4.53
N LEU A 137 2.01 -5.32 4.08
CA LEU A 137 1.28 -4.08 4.30
C LEU A 137 -0.14 -4.18 3.72
N VAL A 138 -0.25 -4.58 2.44
CA VAL A 138 -1.53 -4.74 1.76
C VAL A 138 -2.39 -5.80 2.44
N LYS A 139 -1.79 -6.93 2.84
CA LYS A 139 -2.47 -7.97 3.60
C LYS A 139 -3.05 -7.43 4.91
N GLN A 140 -2.29 -6.68 5.69
CA GLN A 140 -2.76 -6.07 6.94
C GLN A 140 -3.96 -5.14 6.70
N VAL A 141 -3.92 -4.35 5.64
CA VAL A 141 -5.02 -3.44 5.26
C VAL A 141 -6.27 -4.21 4.90
N SER A 142 -6.14 -5.17 3.97
CA SER A 142 -7.24 -6.00 3.48
C SER A 142 -7.97 -6.76 4.59
N HIS A 143 -7.24 -7.33 5.56
CA HIS A 143 -7.84 -8.12 6.63
C HIS A 143 -8.34 -7.29 7.82
N ASN A 144 -7.55 -6.31 8.29
CA ASN A 144 -7.77 -5.70 9.59
C ASN A 144 -8.34 -4.28 9.53
N LEU A 145 -7.96 -3.50 8.53
CA LEU A 145 -8.27 -2.07 8.49
C LEU A 145 -9.51 -1.78 7.67
N VAL A 146 -9.72 -2.47 6.53
CA VAL A 146 -10.94 -2.31 5.73
C VAL A 146 -12.19 -2.62 6.54
N SER A 147 -12.19 -3.76 7.23
CA SER A 147 -13.34 -4.21 8.01
C SER A 147 -13.65 -3.29 9.20
N GLY A 148 -12.63 -2.68 9.81
CA GLY A 148 -12.81 -1.67 10.86
C GLY A 148 -13.27 -0.32 10.30
N PHE A 149 -12.58 0.19 9.29
CA PHE A 149 -12.84 1.49 8.67
C PHE A 149 -14.23 1.56 8.05
N MET A 150 -14.68 0.51 7.34
CA MET A 150 -16.04 0.42 6.79
C MET A 150 -17.11 0.38 7.88
N ARG A 151 -16.83 -0.23 9.04
CA ARG A 151 -17.78 -0.24 10.18
C ARG A 151 -17.89 1.14 10.82
N ASP A 152 -16.77 1.81 11.06
CA ASP A 152 -16.77 3.12 11.73
C ASP A 152 -17.29 4.25 10.83
N SER A 153 -16.97 4.21 9.53
CA SER A 153 -17.47 5.18 8.55
C SER A 153 -18.98 5.03 8.32
N ALA A 154 -19.49 3.79 8.26
CA ALA A 154 -20.93 3.54 8.22
C ALA A 154 -21.63 4.09 9.49
N ILE A 155 -21.07 3.87 10.68
CA ILE A 155 -21.63 4.39 11.94
C ILE A 155 -21.65 5.92 11.98
N LEU A 156 -20.58 6.59 11.55
CA LEU A 156 -20.50 8.05 11.47
C LEU A 156 -21.48 8.62 10.43
N PHE A 157 -21.60 7.97 9.27
CA PHE A 157 -22.54 8.34 8.22
C PHE A 157 -24.00 8.17 8.66
N TYR A 158 -24.36 7.03 9.26
CA TYR A 158 -25.70 6.80 9.83
C TYR A 158 -26.03 7.81 10.95
N ARG A 159 -25.06 8.22 11.76
CA ARG A 159 -25.25 9.29 12.77
C ARG A 159 -25.46 10.66 12.14
N HIS A 160 -24.80 10.96 11.03
CA HIS A 160 -24.96 12.24 10.33
C HIS A 160 -26.31 12.32 9.61
N LEU A 161 -26.76 11.23 8.96
CA LEU A 161 -28.07 11.16 8.30
C LEU A 161 -29.28 11.19 9.24
N ARG A 162 -29.12 10.82 10.52
CA ARG A 162 -30.18 11.01 11.55
C ARG A 162 -30.26 12.43 12.10
N ARG A 163 -29.25 13.27 11.86
CA ARG A 163 -29.21 14.66 12.34
C ARG A 163 -29.69 15.67 11.28
N ILE A 164 -30.10 15.19 10.10
CA ILE A 164 -30.66 15.98 8.98
C ILE A 164 -32.02 15.40 8.61
#